data_AF-A0A925VP85-F1
#
_entry.id   AF-A0A925VP85-F1
#
_cell.length_a   1.000
_cell.length_b   1.000
_cell.length_c   1.000
_cell.angle_alpha   90.00
_cell.angle_beta   90.00
_cell.angle_gamma   90.00
#
_symmetry.space_group_name_H-M   'P 1'
#
loop_
_entity.id
_entity.type
_entity.pdbx_description
1 polymer ?
#
loop_
_entity_poly.entity_id
_entity_poly.type
_entity_poly.pdbx_seq_one_letter_code
_entity_poly.pdbx_strand_id
1 'polypeptide(L)'
;MVAEGTGVTPSEEQAAWLSILSRAPADIVKQFADDLLPALGPIEVLHNRTGLVLLPMADTVTGTPFYLGEVLLAEAYVQLAEGSGYGACLGRDLEQALALA
;
A
#
# COMPACT_ATOMS: atom_id res chain seq x y z
N MET A 1 -2.10 -2.35 26.15
CA MET A 1 -1.41 -1.12 25.69
C MET A 1 -1.49 -1.15 24.18
N VAL A 2 -2.63 -0.70 23.66
CA VAL A 2 -2.98 -0.75 22.23
C VAL A 2 -2.60 0.62 21.69
N ALA A 3 -1.68 0.67 20.73
CA ALA A 3 -1.48 1.89 19.97
C ALA A 3 -2.74 2.08 19.11
N GLU A 4 -3.62 2.99 19.53
CA GLU A 4 -4.67 3.54 18.68
C GLU A 4 -3.98 4.31 17.55
N GLY A 5 -3.70 3.60 16.45
CA GLY A 5 -3.46 4.25 15.18
C GLY A 5 -4.73 5.01 14.82
N THR A 6 -4.61 6.31 14.57
CA THR A 6 -5.66 7.14 13.97
C THR A 6 -5.97 6.57 12.60
N GLY A 7 -6.82 5.55 12.55
CA GLY A 7 -7.24 4.91 11.32
C GLY A 7 -8.12 5.88 10.55
N VAL A 8 -7.51 6.66 9.66
CA VAL A 8 -8.23 7.23 8.53
C VAL A 8 -8.74 6.03 7.75
N THR A 9 -10.02 5.68 7.93
CA THR A 9 -10.67 4.72 7.04
C THR A 9 -10.66 5.32 5.64
N PRO A 10 -10.00 4.68 4.65
CA PRO A 10 -10.03 5.16 3.28
C PRO A 10 -11.48 5.24 2.81
N SER A 11 -11.78 6.24 1.97
CA SER A 11 -13.10 6.29 1.34
C SER A 11 -13.34 5.00 0.53
N GLU A 12 -14.60 4.59 0.37
CA GLU A 12 -14.93 3.40 -0.44
C GLU A 12 -14.38 3.52 -1.87
N GLU A 13 -14.33 4.74 -2.40
CA GLU A 13 -13.74 5.05 -3.70
C GLU A 13 -12.21 4.84 -3.70
N GLN A 14 -11.50 5.35 -2.70
CA GLN A 14 -10.05 5.14 -2.59
C GLN A 14 -9.71 3.66 -2.44
N ALA A 15 -10.49 2.93 -1.63
CA ALA A 15 -10.34 1.49 -1.47
C ALA A 15 -10.58 0.75 -2.80
N ALA A 16 -11.56 1.18 -3.61
CA ALA A 16 -11.80 0.63 -4.93
C ALA A 16 -10.62 0.90 -5.89
N TRP A 17 -10.07 2.12 -5.91
CA TRP A 17 -8.91 2.44 -6.74
C TRP A 17 -7.68 1.61 -6.37
N LEU A 18 -7.32 1.53 -5.08
CA LEU A 18 -6.21 0.70 -4.62
C LEU A 18 -6.41 -0.78 -4.93
N SER A 19 -7.65 -1.26 -4.83
CA SER A 19 -8.06 -2.63 -5.17
C SER A 19 -7.89 -2.94 -6.67
N ILE A 20 -8.08 -1.95 -7.55
CA ILE A 20 -7.82 -2.06 -8.99
C ILE A 20 -6.31 -2.03 -9.26
N LEU A 21 -5.61 -1.01 -8.77
CA LEU A 21 -4.20 -0.78 -9.05
C LEU A 21 -3.31 -1.92 -8.53
N SER A 22 -3.60 -2.44 -7.32
CA SER A 22 -2.83 -3.55 -6.73
C SER A 22 -2.97 -4.89 -7.47
N ARG A 23 -4.01 -5.07 -8.30
CA ARG A 23 -4.22 -6.27 -9.12
C ARG A 23 -3.81 -6.10 -10.57
N ALA A 24 -3.54 -4.87 -11.01
CA ALA A 24 -3.08 -4.58 -12.36
C ALA A 24 -1.62 -5.06 -12.55
N PRO A 25 -1.20 -5.38 -13.79
CA PRO A 25 0.20 -5.68 -14.09
C PRO A 25 1.13 -4.52 -13.66
N ALA A 26 2.26 -4.85 -13.02
CA ALA A 26 3.13 -3.85 -12.41
C ALA A 26 3.71 -2.85 -13.43
N ASP A 27 4.04 -3.31 -14.63
CA ASP A 27 4.51 -2.49 -15.75
C ASP A 27 3.47 -1.45 -16.19
N ILE A 28 2.20 -1.84 -16.22
CA ILE A 28 1.09 -0.92 -16.57
C ILE A 28 0.90 0.14 -15.49
N VAL A 29 0.99 -0.23 -14.21
CA VAL A 29 0.86 0.73 -13.10
C VAL A 29 2.02 1.73 -13.08
N LYS A 30 3.25 1.24 -13.31
CA LYS A 30 4.44 2.10 -13.40
C LYS A 30 4.34 3.10 -14.55
N GLN A 31 3.93 2.63 -15.73
CA GLN A 31 3.72 3.52 -16.88
C GLN A 31 2.63 4.57 -16.59
N PHE A 32 1.54 4.16 -15.95
CA PHE A 32 0.48 5.09 -15.56
C PHE A 32 0.97 6.16 -14.58
N ALA A 33 1.79 5.77 -13.60
CA ALA A 33 2.41 6.73 -12.69
C ALA A 33 3.33 7.70 -13.43
N ASP A 34 4.19 7.19 -14.33
CA ASP A 34 5.09 8.02 -15.15
C ASP A 34 4.33 9.06 -16.00
N ASP A 35 3.17 8.69 -16.54
CA ASP A 35 2.32 9.60 -17.30
C ASP A 35 1.68 10.69 -16.41
N LEU A 36 1.45 10.39 -15.13
CA LEU A 36 0.82 11.29 -14.16
C LEU A 36 1.82 12.21 -13.46
N LEU A 37 3.06 11.77 -13.24
CA LEU A 37 4.12 12.51 -12.53
C LEU A 37 4.28 13.97 -12.99
N PRO A 38 4.27 14.31 -14.30
CA PRO A 38 4.41 15.69 -14.75
C PRO A 38 3.29 16.63 -14.27
N ALA A 39 2.11 16.10 -13.95
CA ALA A 39 0.95 16.86 -13.52
C ALA A 39 0.84 17.03 -11.99
N LEU A 40 1.54 16.20 -11.21
CA LEU A 40 1.42 16.15 -9.74
C LEU A 40 2.24 17.21 -9.00
N GLY A 41 3.16 17.88 -9.69
CA GLY A 41 4.08 18.84 -9.06
C GLY A 41 5.13 18.14 -8.17
N PRO A 42 5.71 18.84 -7.17
CA PRO A 42 6.73 18.26 -6.30
C PRO A 42 6.16 17.14 -5.44
N ILE A 43 6.84 15.98 -5.45
CA ILE A 43 6.52 14.81 -4.63
C ILE A 43 7.69 14.55 -3.69
N GLU A 44 7.41 14.44 -2.40
CA GLU A 44 8.38 14.02 -1.38
C GLU A 44 8.12 12.56 -1.00
N VAL A 45 9.14 11.71 -1.13
CA VAL A 45 9.05 10.31 -0.70
C VAL A 45 9.44 10.23 0.77
N LEU A 46 8.46 9.98 1.64
CA LEU A 46 8.66 9.89 3.09
C LEU A 46 9.18 8.51 3.49
N HIS A 47 8.59 7.45 2.92
CA HIS A 47 9.00 6.06 3.15
C HIS A 47 8.98 5.29 1.83
N ASN A 48 9.99 4.43 1.63
CA ASN A 48 10.00 3.45 0.55
C ASN A 48 10.88 2.26 0.97
N ARG A 49 10.28 1.15 1.37
CA ARG A 49 11.00 0.03 1.98
C ARG A 49 10.30 -1.31 1.77
N THR A 50 11.07 -2.38 1.92
CA THR A 50 10.54 -3.73 2.05
C THR A 50 10.44 -4.12 3.52
N GLY A 51 9.42 -4.90 3.87
CA GLY A 51 9.21 -5.43 5.21
C GLY A 51 8.54 -6.80 5.19
N LEU A 52 8.43 -7.40 6.37
CA LEU A 52 7.67 -8.63 6.59
C LEU A 52 6.41 -8.27 7.36
N VAL A 53 5.25 -8.74 6.90
CA VAL A 53 3.97 -8.58 7.60
C VAL A 53 3.44 -9.93 8.01
N LEU A 54 3.00 -10.02 9.27
CA LEU A 54 2.36 -11.21 9.81
C LEU A 54 0.98 -11.40 9.16
N LEU A 55 0.63 -12.64 8.83
CA LEU A 55 -0.67 -12.99 8.26
C LEU A 55 -1.60 -13.52 9.36
N PRO A 56 -2.47 -12.67 9.95
CA PRO A 56 -3.45 -13.12 10.92
C PRO A 56 -4.58 -13.90 10.24
N MET A 57 -5.04 -14.96 10.89
CA MET A 57 -6.25 -15.71 10.53
C MET A 57 -7.09 -15.95 11.78
N ALA A 58 -8.39 -16.00 11.62
CA ALA A 58 -9.31 -16.47 12.66
C ALA A 58 -9.64 -17.94 12.40
N ASP A 59 -9.49 -18.78 13.42
CA ASP A 59 -9.93 -20.18 13.38
C ASP A 59 -11.44 -20.24 13.03
N THR A 60 -11.81 -21.10 12.08
CA THR A 60 -13.16 -21.10 11.51
C THR A 60 -14.22 -21.70 12.43
N VAL A 61 -13.82 -22.37 13.52
CA VAL A 61 -14.73 -23.00 14.48
C VAL A 61 -14.87 -22.15 15.74
N THR A 62 -13.75 -21.66 16.25
CA THR A 62 -13.65 -20.96 17.54
C THR A 62 -13.51 -19.44 17.41
N GLY A 63 -13.15 -18.94 16.22
CA GLY A 63 -12.87 -17.51 15.99
C GLY A 63 -11.54 -17.04 16.61
N THR A 64 -10.74 -17.95 17.16
CA THR A 64 -9.49 -17.61 17.84
C THR A 64 -8.45 -17.09 16.84
N PRO A 65 -7.80 -15.94 17.08
CA PRO A 65 -6.78 -15.42 16.18
C PRO A 65 -5.49 -16.24 16.29
N PHE A 66 -4.86 -16.54 15.16
CA PHE A 66 -3.54 -17.14 15.06
C PHE A 66 -2.78 -16.58 13.85
N TYR A 67 -1.48 -16.83 13.77
CA TYR A 67 -0.63 -16.32 12.69
C TYR A 67 -0.19 -17.45 11.75
N LEU A 68 -0.42 -17.26 10.45
CA LEU A 68 -0.05 -18.23 9.41
C LEU A 68 1.43 -18.16 9.00
N GLY A 69 2.16 -17.18 9.53
CA GLY A 69 3.52 -16.84 9.15
C GLY A 69 3.61 -15.39 8.71
N GLU A 70 4.55 -15.11 7.81
CA GLU A 70 4.86 -13.77 7.32
C GLU A 70 4.96 -13.75 5.79
N VAL A 71 4.66 -12.59 5.20
CA VAL A 71 4.84 -12.34 3.77
C VAL A 71 5.71 -11.12 3.55
N LEU A 72 6.54 -11.16 2.51
CA LEU A 72 7.34 -10.01 2.08
C LEU A 72 6.43 -8.97 1.42
N LEU A 73 6.58 -7.72 1.82
CA LEU A 73 5.82 -6.56 1.35
C LEU A 73 6.79 -5.45 0.96
N ALA A 74 6.53 -4.77 -0.14
CA ALA A 74 7.09 -3.46 -0.46
C ALA A 74 6.03 -2.40 -0.18
N GLU A 75 6.41 -1.33 0.52
CA GLU A 75 5.51 -0.20 0.82
C GLU A 75 6.18 1.14 0.55
N ALA A 76 5.38 2.10 0.11
CA ALA A 76 5.78 3.48 -0.08
C ALA A 76 4.75 4.45 0.50
N TYR A 77 5.24 5.56 1.02
CA TYR A 77 4.44 6.68 1.50
C TYR A 77 5.01 7.98 0.94
N VAL A 78 4.16 8.72 0.23
CA VAL A 78 4.54 9.95 -0.46
C VAL A 78 3.70 11.13 0.04
N GLN A 79 4.28 12.32 -0.02
CA GLN A 79 3.63 13.58 0.31
C GLN A 79 3.62 14.46 -0.93
N LEU A 80 2.45 14.98 -1.26
CA LEU A 80 2.21 16.01 -2.27
C LEU A 80 1.73 17.29 -1.60
N ALA A 81 1.66 18.38 -2.37
CA ALA A 81 1.18 19.67 -1.88
C ALA A 81 -0.26 19.62 -1.32
N GLU A 82 -1.12 18.78 -1.91
CA GLU A 82 -2.56 18.71 -1.59
C GLU A 82 -2.97 17.43 -0.85
N GLY A 83 -2.03 16.53 -0.55
CA GLY A 83 -2.37 15.25 0.07
C GLY A 83 -1.20 14.31 0.25
N SER A 84 -1.49 13.11 0.74
CA SER A 84 -0.51 12.03 0.92
C SER A 84 -1.01 10.76 0.25
N GLY A 85 -0.06 9.95 -0.21
CA GLY A 85 -0.29 8.71 -0.94
C GLY A 85 0.38 7.54 -0.25
N TYR A 86 -0.31 6.39 -0.19
CA TYR A 86 0.22 5.15 0.35
C TYR A 86 -0.02 4.02 -0.63
N GLY A 87 1.06 3.30 -0.94
CA GLY A 87 1.05 2.15 -1.84
C GLY A 87 1.77 0.97 -1.20
N ALA A 88 1.23 -0.23 -1.38
CA ALA A 88 1.90 -1.45 -0.96
C ALA A 88 1.62 -2.60 -1.92
N CYS A 89 2.62 -3.45 -2.15
CA CYS A 89 2.50 -4.66 -2.96
C CYS A 89 3.29 -5.82 -2.35
N LEU A 90 2.89 -7.05 -2.69
CA LEU A 90 3.61 -8.24 -2.26
C LEU A 90 4.98 -8.33 -2.95
N GLY A 91 5.96 -8.87 -2.23
CA GLY A 91 7.31 -9.03 -2.72
C GLY A 91 8.19 -7.82 -2.38
N ARG A 92 9.06 -7.45 -3.32
CA ARG A 92 10.18 -6.51 -3.08
C ARG A 92 10.28 -5.38 -4.11
N ASP A 93 9.23 -5.18 -4.91
CA ASP A 93 9.22 -4.19 -5.97
C ASP A 93 8.89 -2.80 -5.40
N LEU A 94 9.92 -2.08 -4.96
CA LEU A 94 9.80 -0.73 -4.41
C LEU A 94 9.34 0.31 -5.43
N GLU A 95 9.59 0.06 -6.71
CA GLU A 95 9.13 0.94 -7.79
C GLU A 95 7.63 0.77 -7.99
N GLN A 96 7.12 -0.47 -7.92
CA GLN A 96 5.67 -0.70 -7.95
C GLN A 96 5.00 -0.11 -6.72
N ALA A 97 5.59 -0.24 -5.53
CA ALA A 97 5.04 0.37 -4.32
C ALA A 97 4.94 1.89 -4.44
N LEU A 98 5.95 2.56 -5.02
CA LEU A 98 5.92 3.98 -5.33
C LEU A 98 4.86 4.33 -6.38
N ALA A 99 4.75 3.55 -7.46
CA ALA A 99 3.75 3.81 -8.50
C ALA A 99 2.30 3.64 -8.01
N LEU A 100 2.10 2.88 -6.93
CA LEU A 100 0.80 2.73 -6.27
C LEU A 100 0.47 3.88 -5.31
N ALA A 101 1.49 4.59 -4.80
CA ALA A 101 1.37 5.60 -3.76
C ALA A 101 1.03 6.97 -4.36
#